data_AF-A0A4U5TWS4-F1
#
_entry.id   AF-A0A4U5TWS4-F1
#
_cell.length_a   1.000
_cell.length_b   1.000
_cell.length_c   1.000
_cell.angle_alpha   90.00
_cell.angle_beta   90.00
_cell.angle_gamma   90.00
#
_symmetry.space_group_name_H-M   'P 1'
#
loop_
_entity.id
_entity.type
_entity.pdbx_description
1 polymer ?
#
loop_
_entity_poly.entity_id
_entity_poly.type
_entity_poly.pdbx_seq_one_letter_code
_entity_poly.pdbx_strand_id
1 'polypeptide(L)'
;MTANQKMTLRLILTKADIRKVILNTRPSTVEDLISKLKESLGLHYNFSLQYQDPDFNNELCNLTDTEELPGKPTVKVIPVLELVPVSSDEVFSDTTSTAETEILSHSPQERLKKWPEFFDIPTFSVDVEYRLRQAHLLLMSEGIYLKVTKELKQEILERLAESMYCYTAYPTAPQFESVAAALISKHPCLQERGSTTRCCGWKNSLKHKMANYRTKRRQSGCLDVAVNAGKRGRHSAGGQPANKRIKKAKKGEINYLPNFPDGFDQAALEGACKDLVDEMQKRTPNGLLVKQKMDQTFALRRNEVVESEPAISTMVKRWPALFTEDQVCSRKRR
;
A
#
# COMPACT_ATOMS: atom_id res chain seq x y z
N MET A 1 20.33 -35.39 -48.07
CA MET A 1 21.02 -35.42 -46.76
C MET A 1 20.98 -34.02 -46.17
N THR A 2 19.85 -33.60 -45.60
CA THR A 2 19.74 -32.28 -44.96
C THR A 2 20.45 -32.33 -43.61
N ALA A 3 21.48 -31.50 -43.46
CA ALA A 3 22.29 -31.45 -42.25
C ALA A 3 21.41 -31.02 -41.04
N ASN A 4 21.27 -31.88 -40.04
CA ASN A 4 20.66 -31.53 -38.75
C ASN A 4 21.56 -30.50 -38.05
N GLN A 5 21.30 -29.22 -38.28
CA GLN A 5 22.04 -28.15 -37.65
C GLN A 5 21.59 -28.01 -36.19
N LYS A 6 22.42 -28.47 -35.26
CA LYS A 6 22.20 -28.35 -33.82
C LYS A 6 22.20 -26.87 -33.44
N MET A 7 21.23 -26.45 -32.65
CA MET A 7 21.11 -25.08 -32.17
C MET A 7 21.37 -25.03 -30.67
N THR A 8 22.34 -24.22 -30.24
CA THR A 8 22.64 -24.02 -28.82
C THR A 8 22.13 -22.66 -28.38
N LEU A 9 21.30 -22.63 -27.34
CA LEU A 9 20.67 -21.41 -26.82
C LEU A 9 20.81 -21.32 -25.30
N ARG A 10 20.88 -20.09 -24.79
CA ARG A 10 20.86 -19.78 -23.36
C ARG A 10 19.44 -19.43 -22.97
N LEU A 11 18.82 -20.20 -22.09
CA LEU A 11 17.42 -20.06 -21.72
C LEU A 11 17.27 -19.54 -20.29
N ILE A 12 16.51 -18.46 -20.12
CA ILE A 12 16.22 -17.81 -18.84
C ILE A 12 14.78 -18.15 -18.45
N LEU A 13 14.61 -19.05 -17.47
CA LEU A 13 13.31 -19.41 -16.90
C LEU A 13 12.91 -18.40 -15.81
N THR A 14 13.86 -18.10 -14.93
CA THR A 14 13.73 -17.08 -13.88
C THR A 14 15.07 -16.35 -13.73
N LYS A 15 15.12 -15.26 -12.93
CA LYS A 15 16.39 -14.57 -12.64
C LYS A 15 17.43 -15.48 -11.96
N ALA A 16 16.99 -16.55 -11.30
CA ALA A 16 17.85 -17.50 -10.60
C ALA A 16 18.06 -18.82 -11.36
N ASP A 17 17.26 -19.11 -12.40
CA ASP A 17 17.33 -20.35 -13.18
C ASP A 17 17.60 -20.02 -14.66
N ILE A 18 18.85 -20.21 -15.05
CA ILE A 18 19.36 -19.95 -16.39
C ILE A 18 20.09 -21.21 -16.87
N ARG A 19 19.65 -21.77 -18.00
CA ARG A 19 20.14 -23.06 -18.50
C ARG A 19 20.69 -22.93 -19.91
N LYS A 20 21.64 -23.79 -20.25
CA LYS A 20 22.09 -23.99 -21.63
C LYS A 20 21.31 -25.15 -22.23
N VAL A 21 20.60 -24.91 -23.32
CA VAL A 21 19.80 -25.92 -24.03
C VAL A 21 20.39 -26.15 -25.41
N ILE A 22 20.44 -27.41 -25.83
CA ILE A 22 20.92 -27.82 -27.15
C ILE A 22 19.76 -28.52 -27.85
N LEU A 23 19.25 -27.89 -28.91
CA LEU A 23 18.23 -28.48 -29.77
C LEU A 23 18.93 -29.26 -30.88
N ASN A 24 18.48 -30.50 -31.09
CA ASN A 24 19.06 -31.39 -32.11
C ASN A 24 18.71 -30.96 -33.54
N THR A 25 17.62 -30.19 -33.69
CA THR A 25 17.14 -29.66 -34.96
C THR A 25 16.82 -28.18 -34.80
N ARG A 26 17.31 -27.34 -35.73
CA ARG A 26 16.95 -25.91 -35.77
C ARG A 26 15.43 -25.80 -35.96
N PRO A 27 14.73 -25.04 -35.11
CA PRO A 27 13.29 -24.84 -35.27
C PRO A 27 13.01 -24.01 -36.51
N SER A 28 11.92 -24.35 -37.22
CA SER A 28 11.47 -23.61 -38.41
C SER A 28 10.44 -22.52 -38.09
N THR A 29 9.75 -22.64 -36.95
CA THR A 29 8.78 -21.65 -36.47
C THR A 29 8.92 -21.44 -34.97
N VAL A 30 8.39 -20.32 -34.47
CA VAL A 30 8.39 -20.02 -33.03
C VAL A 30 7.61 -21.07 -32.25
N GLU A 31 6.52 -21.62 -32.80
CA GLU A 31 5.74 -22.69 -32.17
C GLU A 31 6.51 -24.02 -32.10
N ASP A 32 7.30 -24.36 -33.12
CA ASP A 32 8.19 -25.52 -33.10
C ASP A 32 9.29 -25.36 -32.03
N LEU A 33 9.85 -24.14 -31.91
CA LEU A 33 10.78 -23.81 -30.83
C LEU A 33 10.12 -23.96 -29.45
N ILE A 34 8.91 -23.43 -29.25
CA ILE A 34 8.17 -23.58 -27.99
C ILE A 34 7.93 -25.06 -27.67
N SER A 35 7.53 -25.86 -28.66
CA SER A 35 7.24 -27.28 -28.48
C SER A 35 8.49 -28.07 -28.06
N LYS A 36 9.63 -27.83 -28.73
CA LYS A 36 10.91 -28.45 -28.38
C LYS A 36 11.41 -28.03 -27.00
N LEU A 37 11.17 -26.78 -26.60
CA LEU A 37 11.50 -26.31 -25.26
C LEU A 37 10.59 -26.92 -24.18
N LYS A 38 9.31 -27.11 -24.47
CA LYS A 38 8.37 -27.82 -23.59
C LYS A 38 8.85 -29.25 -23.35
N GLU A 39 9.19 -29.97 -24.41
CA GLU A 39 9.68 -31.36 -24.32
C GLU A 39 11.04 -31.45 -23.61
N SER A 40 12.01 -30.61 -24.00
CA SER A 40 13.36 -30.64 -23.43
C SER A 40 13.42 -30.25 -21.96
N LEU A 41 12.48 -29.45 -21.46
CA LEU A 41 12.49 -28.92 -20.09
C LEU A 41 11.33 -29.46 -19.24
N GLY A 42 10.44 -30.29 -19.79
CA GLY A 42 9.27 -30.82 -19.08
C GLY A 42 8.29 -29.73 -18.66
N LEU A 43 8.09 -28.70 -19.48
CA LEU A 43 7.20 -27.58 -19.15
C LEU A 43 5.76 -27.89 -19.59
N HIS A 44 4.85 -27.94 -18.62
CA HIS A 44 3.43 -28.25 -18.85
C HIS A 44 2.52 -27.00 -18.96
N TYR A 45 3.10 -25.82 -19.17
CA TYR A 45 2.36 -24.55 -19.23
C TYR A 45 2.62 -23.80 -20.54
N ASN A 46 1.70 -22.91 -20.91
CA ASN A 46 1.84 -22.03 -22.08
C ASN A 46 2.76 -20.85 -21.77
N PHE A 47 3.63 -20.50 -22.71
CA PHE A 47 4.59 -19.41 -22.55
C PHE A 47 4.94 -18.75 -23.87
N SER A 48 5.28 -17.47 -23.80
CA SER A 48 5.89 -16.71 -24.90
C SER A 48 7.40 -16.59 -24.71
N LEU A 49 8.09 -16.28 -25.80
CA LEU A 49 9.55 -16.18 -25.84
C LEU A 49 9.98 -14.74 -26.12
N GLN A 50 10.99 -14.28 -25.39
CA GLN A 50 11.74 -13.07 -25.72
C GLN A 50 13.19 -13.43 -26.01
N TYR A 51 13.87 -12.73 -26.91
CA TYR A 51 15.30 -12.90 -27.15
C TYR A 51 16.07 -11.61 -26.87
N GLN A 52 17.36 -11.74 -26.58
CA GLN A 52 18.25 -10.58 -26.50
C GLN A 52 18.66 -10.16 -27.91
N ASP A 53 18.26 -8.95 -28.31
CA ASP A 53 18.55 -8.43 -29.63
C ASP A 53 19.89 -7.67 -29.65
N PRO A 54 20.88 -8.12 -30.46
CA PRO A 54 22.17 -7.43 -30.58
C PRO A 54 22.05 -5.98 -31.06
N ASP A 55 21.06 -5.65 -31.87
CA ASP A 55 20.87 -4.32 -32.47
C ASP A 55 20.31 -3.31 -31.46
N PHE A 56 19.69 -3.79 -30.37
CA PHE A 56 19.15 -2.99 -29.28
C PHE A 56 19.95 -3.15 -27.98
N ASN A 57 21.29 -3.17 -28.07
CA ASN A 57 22.17 -3.30 -26.90
C ASN A 57 21.89 -4.55 -26.02
N ASN A 58 21.39 -5.64 -26.59
CA ASN A 58 20.97 -6.87 -25.90
C ASN A 58 19.76 -6.71 -24.97
N GLU A 59 18.91 -5.72 -25.22
CA GLU A 59 17.57 -5.63 -24.61
C GLU A 59 16.66 -6.79 -25.08
N LEU A 60 15.63 -7.08 -24.28
CA LEU A 60 14.72 -8.20 -24.53
C LEU A 60 13.60 -7.79 -25.49
N CYS A 61 13.59 -8.38 -26.68
CA CYS A 61 12.55 -8.23 -27.69
C CYS A 61 11.65 -9.47 -27.74
N ASN A 62 10.39 -9.31 -28.12
CA ASN A 62 9.49 -10.44 -28.34
C ASN A 62 9.96 -11.21 -29.58
N LEU A 63 10.01 -12.54 -29.48
CA LEU A 63 10.39 -13.38 -30.61
C LEU A 63 9.17 -13.63 -31.50
N THR A 64 9.18 -13.06 -32.70
CA THR A 64 8.14 -13.26 -33.72
C THR A 64 8.58 -14.20 -34.84
N ASP A 65 9.87 -14.22 -35.15
CA ASP A 65 10.44 -15.14 -36.14
C ASP A 65 11.71 -15.81 -35.61
N THR A 66 11.88 -17.10 -35.91
CA THR A 66 13.11 -17.85 -35.60
C THR A 66 14.31 -17.44 -36.43
N GLU A 67 14.13 -16.70 -37.54
CA GLU A 67 15.21 -16.14 -38.34
C GLU A 67 15.91 -14.94 -37.65
N GLU A 68 15.20 -14.23 -36.77
CA GLU A 68 15.73 -13.10 -35.97
C GLU A 68 16.74 -13.55 -34.90
N LEU A 69 16.82 -14.86 -34.63
CA LEU A 69 17.70 -15.40 -33.60
C LEU A 69 19.17 -15.40 -34.04
N PRO A 70 20.07 -14.74 -33.28
CA PRO A 70 21.49 -14.81 -33.56
C PRO A 70 22.03 -16.23 -33.34
N GLY A 71 23.22 -16.55 -33.86
CA GLY A 71 23.76 -17.91 -33.84
C GLY A 71 23.91 -18.58 -32.46
N LYS A 72 23.97 -17.79 -31.37
CA LYS A 72 23.91 -18.25 -29.98
C LYS A 72 22.93 -17.37 -29.19
N PRO A 73 21.62 -17.59 -29.35
CA PRO A 73 20.64 -16.67 -28.80
C PRO A 73 20.48 -16.86 -27.29
N THR A 74 20.21 -15.75 -26.60
CA THR A 74 19.70 -15.77 -25.22
C THR A 74 18.20 -15.54 -25.28
N VAL A 75 17.43 -16.53 -24.82
CA VAL A 75 15.96 -16.55 -24.86
C VAL A 75 15.42 -16.56 -23.44
N LYS A 76 14.38 -15.79 -23.16
CA LYS A 76 13.67 -15.72 -21.89
C LYS A 76 12.25 -16.23 -22.06
N VAL A 77 11.84 -17.10 -21.14
CA VAL A 77 10.49 -17.67 -21.11
C VAL A 77 9.57 -16.81 -20.26
N ILE A 78 8.41 -16.44 -20.79
CA ILE A 78 7.38 -15.70 -20.07
C ILE A 78 6.12 -16.56 -20.02
N PRO A 79 5.71 -17.07 -18.84
CA PRO A 79 4.46 -17.80 -18.69
C PRO A 79 3.27 -16.96 -19.16
N VAL A 80 2.45 -17.51 -20.05
CA VAL A 80 1.19 -16.92 -20.49
C VAL A 80 0.09 -17.53 -19.62
N LEU A 81 -0.56 -16.70 -18.82
CA LEU A 81 -1.71 -17.11 -18.01
C LEU A 81 -2.95 -17.07 -18.90
N GLU A 82 -3.41 -18.25 -19.34
CA GLU A 82 -4.68 -18.40 -20.05
C GLU A 82 -5.82 -18.34 -19.03
N LEU A 83 -6.54 -17.22 -19.01
CA LEU A 83 -7.72 -17.05 -18.19
C LEU A 83 -8.93 -17.53 -18.98
N VAL A 84 -9.42 -18.73 -18.69
CA VAL A 84 -10.67 -19.24 -19.28
C VAL A 84 -11.84 -18.68 -18.46
N PRO A 85 -12.81 -17.97 -19.08
CA PRO A 85 -14.04 -17.62 -18.39
C PRO A 85 -14.81 -18.90 -18.05
N VAL A 86 -15.17 -19.06 -16.77
CA VAL A 86 -16.03 -20.15 -16.33
C VAL A 86 -17.41 -19.94 -16.96
N SER A 87 -17.78 -20.81 -17.92
CA SER A 87 -19.16 -20.94 -18.36
C SER A 87 -20.01 -21.32 -17.14
N SER A 88 -21.01 -20.51 -16.82
CA SER A 88 -21.85 -20.64 -15.62
C SER A 88 -22.91 -21.74 -15.72
N ASP A 89 -22.67 -22.79 -16.49
CA ASP A 89 -23.56 -23.95 -16.59
C ASP A 89 -22.76 -25.18 -16.18
N GLU A 90 -22.72 -25.46 -14.88
CA GLU A 90 -23.21 -26.73 -14.33
C GLU A 90 -22.98 -26.78 -12.81
N VAL A 91 -24.02 -27.26 -12.12
CA VAL A 91 -24.10 -27.62 -10.70
C VAL A 91 -24.39 -26.49 -9.70
N PHE A 92 -25.65 -26.06 -9.64
CA PHE A 92 -26.33 -25.86 -8.35
C PHE A 92 -27.77 -26.33 -8.44
N SER A 93 -28.05 -27.50 -7.84
CA SER A 93 -29.40 -27.96 -7.57
C SER A 93 -29.94 -27.18 -6.37
N ASP A 94 -31.09 -26.56 -6.59
CA ASP A 94 -32.16 -26.19 -5.65
C ASP A 94 -31.79 -25.80 -4.21
N THR A 95 -31.99 -24.53 -3.90
CA THR A 95 -32.95 -24.17 -2.83
C THR A 95 -33.41 -22.72 -2.99
N THR A 96 -34.72 -22.59 -2.98
CA THR A 96 -35.54 -21.39 -3.09
C THR A 96 -35.33 -20.41 -1.93
N SER A 97 -35.19 -19.11 -2.22
CA SER A 97 -35.93 -18.03 -1.55
C SER A 97 -35.50 -16.64 -2.04
N THR A 98 -36.40 -16.07 -2.85
CA THR A 98 -36.71 -14.68 -3.22
C THR A 98 -36.07 -13.53 -2.41
N ALA A 99 -35.30 -12.67 -3.08
CA ALA A 99 -35.61 -11.25 -3.36
C ALA A 99 -34.37 -10.49 -3.87
N GLU A 100 -34.56 -9.78 -4.96
CA GLU A 100 -33.57 -9.18 -5.85
C GLU A 100 -32.85 -7.95 -5.28
N THR A 101 -31.54 -7.87 -5.49
CA THR A 101 -30.92 -6.71 -6.16
C THR A 101 -29.60 -7.16 -6.78
N GLU A 102 -29.54 -7.17 -8.12
CA GLU A 102 -28.35 -7.51 -8.88
C GLU A 102 -27.22 -6.50 -8.62
N ILE A 103 -26.19 -6.95 -7.89
CA ILE A 103 -24.88 -6.30 -7.85
C ILE A 103 -23.87 -7.37 -8.23
N LEU A 104 -23.25 -7.19 -9.40
CA LEU A 104 -22.09 -7.91 -9.95
C LEU A 104 -21.31 -8.69 -8.88
N SER A 105 -21.68 -9.96 -8.75
CA SER A 105 -21.15 -10.86 -7.75
C SER A 105 -19.83 -11.45 -8.23
N HIS A 106 -18.75 -10.66 -8.17
CA HIS A 106 -17.44 -11.27 -7.96
C HIS A 106 -17.46 -11.86 -6.55
N SER A 107 -17.86 -13.11 -6.44
CA SER A 107 -18.00 -13.82 -5.19
C SER A 107 -16.67 -13.76 -4.41
N PRO A 108 -16.64 -13.20 -3.20
CA PRO A 108 -15.49 -13.29 -2.29
C PRO A 108 -15.46 -14.68 -1.65
N GLN A 109 -15.53 -15.77 -2.41
CA GLN A 109 -15.66 -17.12 -1.84
C GLN A 109 -14.48 -17.50 -0.93
N GLU A 110 -13.33 -16.83 -1.04
CA GLU A 110 -12.21 -17.01 -0.09
C GLU A 110 -12.31 -16.18 1.20
N ARG A 111 -13.16 -15.14 1.28
CA ARG A 111 -13.13 -14.10 2.32
C ARG A 111 -14.16 -14.26 3.45
N LEU A 112 -14.72 -15.46 3.65
CA LEU A 112 -15.69 -15.73 4.71
C LEU A 112 -15.16 -16.65 5.83
N LYS A 113 -13.85 -16.82 5.96
CA LYS A 113 -13.31 -17.47 7.17
C LYS A 113 -13.39 -16.50 8.34
N LYS A 114 -14.23 -16.83 9.33
CA LYS A 114 -14.23 -16.14 10.63
C LYS A 114 -12.82 -16.16 11.21
N TRP A 115 -12.42 -15.08 11.86
CA TRP A 115 -11.13 -15.02 12.54
C TRP A 115 -11.06 -16.15 13.57
N PRO A 116 -10.02 -17.00 13.56
CA PRO A 116 -9.97 -18.15 14.45
C PRO A 116 -9.67 -17.69 15.87
N GLU A 117 -10.19 -18.43 16.85
CA GLU A 117 -9.88 -18.19 18.27
C GLU A 117 -8.39 -18.42 18.55
N PHE A 118 -7.81 -19.43 17.90
CA PHE A 118 -6.38 -19.73 17.90
C PHE A 118 -5.83 -19.59 16.49
N PHE A 119 -4.86 -18.69 16.32
CA PHE A 119 -4.25 -18.49 15.00
C PHE A 119 -3.15 -19.53 14.76
N ASP A 120 -3.36 -20.39 13.76
CA ASP A 120 -2.37 -21.38 13.36
C ASP A 120 -1.21 -20.71 12.61
N ILE A 121 0.01 -20.89 13.12
CA ILE A 121 1.21 -20.34 12.48
C ILE A 121 1.56 -21.19 11.25
N PRO A 122 1.57 -20.58 10.05
CA PRO A 122 1.87 -21.29 8.81
C PRO A 122 3.28 -21.87 8.84
N THR A 123 3.50 -22.89 8.01
CA THR A 123 4.85 -23.40 7.77
C THR A 123 5.67 -22.39 6.98
N PHE A 124 6.88 -22.11 7.44
CA PHE A 124 7.82 -21.24 6.76
C PHE A 124 8.59 -22.01 5.67
N SER A 125 9.54 -21.36 4.98
CA SER A 125 10.43 -22.09 4.09
C SER A 125 11.30 -23.08 4.85
N VAL A 126 11.84 -24.06 4.12
CA VAL A 126 12.70 -25.11 4.70
C VAL A 126 13.89 -24.52 5.47
N ASP A 127 14.53 -23.47 4.93
CA ASP A 127 15.64 -22.78 5.60
C ASP A 127 15.21 -22.09 6.90
N VAL A 128 14.08 -21.36 6.87
CA VAL A 128 13.56 -20.68 8.07
C VAL A 128 13.17 -21.68 9.15
N GLU A 129 12.43 -22.73 8.81
CA GLU A 129 12.06 -23.79 9.76
C GLU A 129 13.29 -24.48 10.35
N TYR A 130 14.30 -24.77 9.53
CA TYR A 130 15.56 -25.34 10.00
C TYR A 130 16.24 -24.42 11.02
N ARG A 131 16.36 -23.12 10.72
CA ARG A 131 16.98 -22.14 11.64
C ARG A 131 16.18 -21.98 12.93
N LEU A 132 14.85 -21.95 12.85
CA LEU A 132 13.97 -21.87 14.02
C LEU A 132 14.12 -23.12 14.90
N ARG A 133 14.25 -24.30 14.30
CA ARG A 133 14.48 -25.56 15.02
C ARG A 133 15.85 -25.59 15.70
N GLN A 134 16.92 -25.20 15.00
CA GLN A 134 18.27 -25.10 15.60
C GLN A 134 18.29 -24.12 16.76
N ALA A 135 17.68 -22.95 16.58
CA ALA A 135 17.54 -21.95 17.62
C ALA A 135 16.75 -22.44 18.84
N HIS A 136 15.69 -23.22 18.62
CA HIS A 136 14.92 -23.80 19.71
C HIS A 136 15.74 -24.80 20.54
N LEU A 137 16.54 -25.64 19.88
CA LEU A 137 17.45 -26.57 20.55
C LEU A 137 18.48 -25.83 21.40
N LEU A 138 19.13 -24.79 20.84
CA LEU A 138 20.11 -23.96 21.56
C LEU A 138 19.49 -23.20 22.74
N LEU A 139 18.24 -22.77 22.61
CA LEU A 139 17.51 -22.15 23.71
C LEU A 139 17.28 -23.14 24.86
N MET A 140 16.93 -24.39 24.55
CA MET A 140 16.71 -25.43 25.56
C MET A 140 18.01 -25.91 26.22
N SER A 141 19.11 -25.98 25.47
CA SER A 141 20.39 -26.49 25.99
C SER A 141 21.21 -25.44 26.72
N GLU A 142 21.28 -24.21 26.19
CA GLU A 142 22.25 -23.20 26.63
C GLU A 142 21.58 -21.89 27.07
N GLY A 143 20.24 -21.77 26.94
CA GLY A 143 19.52 -20.53 27.25
C GLY A 143 19.87 -19.36 26.30
N ILE A 144 20.52 -19.66 25.18
CA ILE A 144 20.95 -18.68 24.19
C ILE A 144 19.79 -18.38 23.22
N TYR A 145 19.55 -17.09 23.01
CA TYR A 145 18.44 -16.63 22.17
C TYR A 145 18.93 -16.41 20.74
N LEU A 146 18.04 -16.66 19.78
CA LEU A 146 18.34 -16.41 18.38
C LEU A 146 18.40 -14.90 18.11
N LYS A 147 19.53 -14.45 17.55
CA LYS A 147 19.60 -13.14 16.92
C LYS A 147 18.81 -13.20 15.60
N VAL A 148 17.57 -12.74 15.64
CA VAL A 148 16.71 -12.70 14.44
C VAL A 148 17.30 -11.73 13.43
N THR A 149 17.81 -12.26 12.30
CA THR A 149 18.31 -11.42 11.20
C THR A 149 17.17 -10.71 10.48
N LYS A 150 17.48 -9.63 9.75
CA LYS A 150 16.48 -8.84 9.04
C LYS A 150 15.75 -9.67 7.99
N GLU A 151 16.49 -10.54 7.29
CA GLU A 151 15.99 -11.41 6.23
C GLU A 151 14.99 -12.42 6.80
N LEU A 152 15.39 -13.12 7.88
CA LEU A 152 14.55 -14.08 8.60
C LEU A 152 13.25 -13.43 9.09
N LYS A 153 13.37 -12.24 9.71
CA LYS A 153 12.20 -11.48 10.19
C LYS A 153 11.27 -11.11 9.04
N GLN A 154 11.81 -10.67 7.91
CA GLN A 154 11.01 -10.23 6.77
C GLN A 154 10.20 -11.38 6.14
N GLU A 155 10.78 -12.57 6.06
CA GLU A 155 10.15 -13.77 5.51
C GLU A 155 9.03 -14.30 6.41
N ILE A 156 9.30 -14.43 7.71
CA ILE A 156 8.28 -14.81 8.72
C ILE A 156 7.10 -13.86 8.63
N LEU A 157 7.36 -12.55 8.57
CA LEU A 157 6.31 -11.53 8.45
C LEU A 157 5.55 -11.60 7.12
N GLU A 158 6.18 -11.93 6.00
CA GLU A 158 5.48 -12.09 4.71
C GLU A 158 4.50 -13.27 4.78
N ARG A 159 4.95 -14.43 5.25
CA ARG A 159 4.09 -15.62 5.37
C ARG A 159 2.94 -15.42 6.34
N LEU A 160 3.19 -14.74 7.47
CA LEU A 160 2.12 -14.39 8.41
C LEU A 160 1.14 -13.39 7.79
N ALA A 161 1.62 -12.38 7.06
CA ALA A 161 0.74 -11.41 6.40
C ALA A 161 -0.16 -12.07 5.34
N GLU A 162 0.38 -12.99 4.54
CA GLU A 162 -0.38 -13.81 3.58
C GLU A 162 -1.48 -14.60 4.29
N SER A 163 -1.13 -15.33 5.35
CA SER A 163 -2.08 -16.14 6.12
C SER A 163 -3.16 -15.28 6.80
N MET A 164 -2.79 -14.15 7.40
CA MET A 164 -3.75 -13.22 8.02
C MET A 164 -4.71 -12.61 6.99
N TYR A 165 -4.22 -12.35 5.77
CA TYR A 165 -5.01 -11.76 4.70
C TYR A 165 -6.14 -12.69 4.23
N CYS A 166 -5.99 -14.02 4.37
CA CYS A 166 -7.06 -14.98 4.10
C CYS A 166 -8.30 -14.80 5.01
N TYR A 167 -8.13 -14.21 6.20
CA TYR A 167 -9.23 -13.93 7.13
C TYR A 167 -9.72 -12.50 6.99
N THR A 168 -8.81 -11.52 6.99
CA THR A 168 -9.17 -10.10 6.85
C THR A 168 -8.01 -9.26 6.32
N ALA A 169 -8.33 -8.35 5.41
CA ALA A 169 -7.39 -7.33 4.95
C ALA A 169 -7.07 -6.29 6.04
N TYR A 170 -7.96 -6.08 7.01
CA TYR A 170 -7.86 -5.06 8.06
C TYR A 170 -7.92 -5.65 9.47
N PRO A 171 -6.88 -6.38 9.91
CA PRO A 171 -6.84 -6.92 11.27
C PRO A 171 -6.89 -5.81 12.32
N THR A 172 -7.53 -6.10 13.45
CA THR A 172 -7.63 -5.23 14.62
C THR A 172 -6.42 -5.39 15.54
N ALA A 173 -6.22 -4.45 16.48
CA ALA A 173 -5.15 -4.52 17.47
C ALA A 173 -5.09 -5.84 18.28
N PRO A 174 -6.21 -6.39 18.79
CA PRO A 174 -6.18 -7.68 19.50
C PRO A 174 -5.87 -8.86 18.56
N GLN A 175 -6.30 -8.81 17.30
CA GLN A 175 -5.95 -9.85 16.31
C GLN A 175 -4.45 -9.89 16.03
N PHE A 176 -3.79 -8.73 15.89
CA PHE A 176 -2.32 -8.67 15.78
C PHE A 176 -1.61 -9.23 17.01
N GLU A 177 -2.19 -9.03 18.19
CA GLU A 177 -1.63 -9.51 19.45
C GLU A 177 -1.76 -11.03 19.59
N SER A 178 -2.92 -11.59 19.23
CA SER A 178 -3.16 -13.03 19.16
C SER A 178 -2.15 -13.73 18.23
N VAL A 179 -1.92 -13.20 17.02
CA VAL A 179 -0.93 -13.77 16.07
C VAL A 179 0.49 -13.70 16.63
N ALA A 180 0.85 -12.56 17.23
CA ALA A 180 2.17 -12.39 17.82
C ALA A 180 2.40 -13.33 19.02
N ALA A 181 1.37 -13.57 19.83
CA ALA A 181 1.41 -14.52 20.93
C ALA A 181 1.54 -15.97 20.42
N ALA A 182 0.73 -16.36 19.43
CA ALA A 182 0.81 -17.68 18.80
C ALA A 182 2.19 -17.94 18.18
N LEU A 183 2.80 -16.93 17.56
CA LEU A 183 4.16 -17.03 16.98
C LEU A 183 5.20 -17.36 18.05
N ILE A 184 5.16 -16.66 19.19
CA ILE A 184 6.10 -16.88 20.28
C ILE A 184 5.83 -18.20 21.00
N SER A 185 4.56 -18.56 21.16
CA SER A 185 4.18 -19.85 21.75
C SER A 185 4.73 -21.03 20.94
N LYS A 186 4.69 -20.94 19.60
CA LYS A 186 5.25 -21.96 18.71
C LYS A 186 6.78 -21.90 18.62
N HIS A 187 7.34 -20.69 18.64
CA HIS A 187 8.78 -20.46 18.52
C HIS A 187 9.31 -19.55 19.64
N PRO A 188 9.55 -20.09 20.86
CA PRO A 188 10.03 -19.31 22.00
C PRO A 188 11.38 -18.59 21.74
N CYS A 189 12.18 -19.10 20.81
CA CYS A 189 13.46 -18.50 20.40
C CYS A 189 13.33 -17.12 19.73
N LEU A 190 12.12 -16.74 19.28
CA LEU A 190 11.84 -15.43 18.68
C LEU A 190 11.47 -14.34 19.69
N GLN A 191 11.46 -14.65 20.99
CA GLN A 191 11.03 -13.73 22.03
C GLN A 191 12.00 -12.55 22.18
N GLU A 192 11.48 -11.32 22.14
CA GLU A 192 12.28 -10.09 22.32
C GLU A 192 12.52 -9.83 23.82
N ARG A 193 13.77 -9.49 24.19
CA ARG A 193 14.14 -9.13 25.58
C ARG A 193 13.71 -7.69 25.91
N GLY A 194 13.18 -7.47 27.11
CA GLY A 194 12.92 -6.12 27.64
C GLY A 194 11.50 -5.58 27.46
N SER A 195 10.55 -6.37 26.96
CA SER A 195 9.14 -5.97 26.86
C SER A 195 8.28 -6.70 27.90
N THR A 196 7.36 -5.97 28.54
CA THR A 196 6.37 -6.49 29.50
C THR A 196 5.44 -7.54 28.89
N THR A 197 5.09 -7.41 27.60
CA THR A 197 4.23 -8.36 26.88
C THR A 197 5.00 -9.35 26.00
N ARG A 198 6.34 -9.27 25.93
CA ARG A 198 7.27 -10.17 25.19
C ARG A 198 7.01 -10.34 23.66
N CYS A 199 5.85 -9.91 23.15
CA CYS A 199 5.40 -10.00 21.76
C CYS A 199 5.19 -8.65 21.07
N CYS A 200 5.37 -7.53 21.78
CA CYS A 200 4.96 -6.22 21.29
C CYS A 200 5.69 -5.78 20.01
N GLY A 201 6.97 -6.12 19.84
CA GLY A 201 7.70 -5.77 18.62
C GLY A 201 7.25 -6.59 17.41
N TRP A 202 6.86 -7.85 17.61
CA TRP A 202 6.22 -8.67 16.57
C TRP A 202 4.85 -8.11 16.19
N LYS A 203 4.01 -7.75 17.18
CA LYS A 203 2.71 -7.06 16.95
C LYS A 203 2.88 -5.80 16.09
N ASN A 204 3.83 -4.94 16.44
CA ASN A 204 4.10 -3.72 15.68
C ASN A 204 4.65 -4.04 14.28
N SER A 205 5.55 -5.01 14.15
CA SER A 205 6.10 -5.44 12.87
C SER A 205 5.00 -5.98 11.94
N LEU A 206 4.07 -6.79 12.46
CA LEU A 206 2.91 -7.31 11.73
C LEU A 206 1.97 -6.19 11.28
N LYS A 207 1.72 -5.18 12.12
CA LYS A 207 0.90 -4.01 11.74
C LYS A 207 1.48 -3.28 10.53
N HIS A 208 2.79 -3.02 10.53
CA HIS A 208 3.47 -2.39 9.40
C HIS A 208 3.48 -3.30 8.18
N LYS A 209 3.76 -4.59 8.37
CA LYS A 209 3.79 -5.58 7.29
C LYS A 209 2.43 -5.69 6.59
N MET A 210 1.34 -5.79 7.34
CA MET A 210 -0.01 -5.85 6.77
C MET A 210 -0.39 -4.57 6.02
N ALA A 211 0.11 -3.40 6.45
CA ALA A 211 -0.08 -2.17 5.68
C ALA A 211 0.66 -2.19 4.33
N ASN A 212 1.89 -2.70 4.31
CA ASN A 212 2.66 -2.87 3.08
C ASN A 212 2.04 -3.95 2.18
N TYR A 213 1.61 -5.06 2.76
CA TYR A 213 0.95 -6.16 2.06
C TYR A 213 -0.34 -5.70 1.37
N ARG A 214 -1.18 -4.93 2.08
CA ARG A 214 -2.35 -4.25 1.48
C ARG A 214 -1.96 -3.35 0.30
N THR A 215 -0.88 -2.59 0.44
CA THR A 215 -0.40 -1.70 -0.63
C THR A 215 0.04 -2.51 -1.86
N LYS A 216 0.76 -3.63 -1.65
CA LYS A 216 1.16 -4.58 -2.70
C LYS A 216 -0.05 -5.20 -3.39
N ARG A 217 -1.03 -5.73 -2.62
CA ARG A 217 -2.29 -6.30 -3.16
C ARG A 217 -3.09 -5.27 -3.96
N ARG A 218 -3.10 -4.01 -3.53
CA ARG A 218 -3.73 -2.91 -4.28
C ARG A 218 -3.04 -2.65 -5.62
N GLN A 219 -1.71 -2.62 -5.64
CA GLN A 219 -0.94 -2.42 -6.88
C GLN A 219 -1.21 -3.53 -7.91
N SER A 220 -1.48 -4.75 -7.43
CA SER A 220 -1.90 -5.88 -8.26
C SER A 220 -3.38 -5.86 -8.69
N GLY A 221 -4.12 -4.76 -8.45
CA GLY A 221 -5.51 -4.61 -8.90
C GLY A 221 -6.58 -5.20 -7.97
N CYS A 222 -6.24 -5.58 -6.74
CA CYS A 222 -7.23 -6.17 -5.81
C CYS A 222 -8.25 -5.12 -5.33
N LEU A 223 -9.47 -5.18 -5.88
CA LEU A 223 -10.56 -4.23 -5.66
C LEU A 223 -10.91 -4.07 -4.18
N ASP A 224 -10.89 -5.15 -3.40
CA ASP A 224 -11.22 -5.17 -1.96
C ASP A 224 -10.39 -4.18 -1.12
N VAL A 225 -9.11 -4.02 -1.48
CA VAL A 225 -8.17 -3.12 -0.80
C VAL A 225 -8.05 -1.77 -1.52
N ALA A 226 -8.53 -1.70 -2.76
CA ALA A 226 -8.57 -0.50 -3.58
C ALA A 226 -9.74 0.43 -3.17
N VAL A 227 -10.91 -0.11 -2.84
CA VAL A 227 -12.08 0.68 -2.38
C VAL A 227 -11.73 1.49 -1.12
N ASN A 228 -10.93 0.89 -0.24
CA ASN A 228 -10.47 1.51 1.00
C ASN A 228 -9.16 2.31 0.85
N ALA A 229 -8.75 2.63 -0.40
CA ALA A 229 -7.57 3.43 -0.67
C ALA A 229 -7.75 4.87 -0.20
N GLY A 230 -6.98 5.25 0.82
CA GLY A 230 -6.71 6.65 1.12
C GLY A 230 -5.82 7.28 0.04
N LYS A 231 -6.03 8.58 -0.19
CA LYS A 231 -5.53 9.43 -1.30
C LYS A 231 -4.00 9.64 -1.44
N ARG A 232 -3.13 8.70 -1.03
CA ARG A 232 -1.66 8.92 -0.98
C ARG A 232 -0.83 7.86 -1.72
N GLY A 233 -1.27 7.37 -2.87
CA GLY A 233 -0.47 6.50 -3.74
C GLY A 233 -0.26 7.14 -5.11
N ARG A 234 0.98 7.15 -5.61
CA ARG A 234 1.38 7.67 -6.94
C ARG A 234 0.64 6.98 -8.12
N HIS A 235 -0.06 5.88 -7.85
CA HIS A 235 -0.76 5.04 -8.83
C HIS A 235 -2.30 5.03 -8.67
N SER A 236 -2.88 5.88 -7.82
CA SER A 236 -4.34 5.98 -7.67
C SER A 236 -4.86 7.17 -8.47
N ALA A 237 -5.08 6.98 -9.77
CA ALA A 237 -5.79 7.95 -10.60
C ALA A 237 -7.32 7.80 -10.38
N GLY A 238 -8.01 8.91 -10.13
CA GLY A 238 -9.45 9.06 -10.43
C GLY A 238 -10.51 8.67 -9.38
N GLY A 239 -10.20 7.92 -8.31
CA GLY A 239 -11.23 7.46 -7.35
C GLY A 239 -11.60 8.47 -6.25
N GLN A 240 -12.91 8.72 -6.03
CA GLN A 240 -13.42 9.45 -4.86
C GLN A 240 -13.13 8.67 -3.55
N PRO A 241 -12.66 9.32 -2.46
CA PRO A 241 -12.19 8.60 -1.26
C PRO A 241 -13.31 8.01 -0.40
N ALA A 242 -13.15 6.77 0.08
CA ALA A 242 -14.06 6.11 1.03
C ALA A 242 -14.20 6.82 2.39
N ASN A 243 -13.26 7.69 2.75
CA ASN A 243 -13.22 8.37 4.06
C ASN A 243 -13.90 9.75 4.08
N LYS A 244 -14.82 10.07 3.15
CA LYS A 244 -15.54 11.36 3.20
C LYS A 244 -16.34 11.52 4.50
N ARG A 245 -16.85 10.44 5.08
CA ARG A 245 -17.75 10.47 6.26
C ARG A 245 -17.08 10.24 7.62
N ILE A 246 -15.83 9.78 7.67
CA ILE A 246 -15.11 9.56 8.94
C ILE A 246 -14.14 10.73 9.18
N LYS A 247 -14.44 11.60 10.15
CA LYS A 247 -13.53 12.66 10.59
C LYS A 247 -12.40 12.04 11.44
N LYS A 248 -11.23 11.81 10.84
CA LYS A 248 -9.96 11.91 11.59
C LYS A 248 -9.74 13.39 11.96
N ALA A 249 -9.08 13.70 13.07
CA ALA A 249 -8.65 15.08 13.37
C ALA A 249 -7.90 15.61 12.14
N LYS A 250 -8.49 16.64 11.53
CA LYS A 250 -8.46 16.87 10.09
C LYS A 250 -7.61 18.11 9.81
N LYS A 251 -7.20 18.22 8.55
CA LYS A 251 -6.76 19.42 7.80
C LYS A 251 -7.66 20.69 7.99
N GLY A 252 -8.60 20.69 8.95
CA GLY A 252 -9.67 21.64 9.18
C GLY A 252 -9.30 22.84 10.06
N GLU A 253 -8.09 22.95 10.60
CA GLU A 253 -7.60 24.24 11.11
C GLU A 253 -7.32 25.23 9.96
N ILE A 254 -6.94 24.72 8.79
CA ILE A 254 -6.62 25.54 7.60
C ILE A 254 -7.88 26.21 7.02
N ASN A 255 -9.05 25.59 7.14
CA ASN A 255 -10.34 26.11 6.64
C ASN A 255 -11.37 26.30 7.77
N TYR A 256 -10.93 26.59 8.99
CA TYR A 256 -11.83 26.89 10.10
C TYR A 256 -12.50 28.24 9.89
N LEU A 257 -13.82 28.22 9.67
CA LEU A 257 -14.70 29.39 9.56
C LEU A 257 -15.64 29.40 10.79
N PRO A 258 -15.34 30.19 11.83
CA PRO A 258 -16.24 30.36 12.98
C PRO A 258 -17.48 31.19 12.58
N ASN A 259 -18.61 30.91 13.23
CA ASN A 259 -19.82 31.72 13.09
C ASN A 259 -19.62 33.10 13.74
N PHE A 260 -20.40 34.10 13.32
CA PHE A 260 -20.43 35.39 13.99
C PHE A 260 -20.93 35.24 15.43
N PRO A 261 -20.40 36.04 16.38
CA PRO A 261 -20.89 36.04 17.75
C PRO A 261 -22.39 36.35 17.83
N ASP A 262 -23.09 35.73 18.78
CA ASP A 262 -24.54 35.87 18.94
C ASP A 262 -24.94 37.36 19.06
N GLY A 263 -25.82 37.81 18.18
CA GLY A 263 -26.33 39.19 18.15
C GLY A 263 -25.55 40.18 17.28
N PHE A 264 -24.48 39.76 16.59
CA PHE A 264 -23.76 40.60 15.63
C PHE A 264 -24.09 40.23 14.19
N ASP A 265 -24.51 41.21 13.41
CA ASP A 265 -24.60 41.10 11.96
C ASP A 265 -23.26 41.48 11.28
N GLN A 266 -23.14 41.16 9.99
CA GLN A 266 -21.93 41.48 9.23
C GLN A 266 -21.65 42.99 9.23
N ALA A 267 -22.69 43.84 9.18
CA ALA A 267 -22.56 45.28 9.19
C ALA A 267 -21.98 45.83 10.51
N ALA A 268 -22.38 45.30 11.66
CA ALA A 268 -21.81 45.66 12.96
C ALA A 268 -20.34 45.25 13.09
N LEU A 269 -19.97 44.08 12.55
CA LEU A 269 -18.56 43.63 12.54
C LEU A 269 -17.69 44.47 11.57
N GLU A 270 -18.26 44.95 10.46
CA GLU A 270 -17.60 45.92 9.58
C GLU A 270 -17.42 47.29 10.26
N GLY A 271 -18.39 47.73 11.08
CA GLY A 271 -18.23 48.90 11.94
C GLY A 271 -17.08 48.73 12.92
N ALA A 272 -17.02 47.59 13.62
CA ALA A 272 -15.92 47.27 14.53
C ALA A 272 -14.54 47.17 13.82
N CYS A 273 -14.51 46.78 12.54
CA CYS A 273 -13.31 46.82 11.71
C CYS A 273 -12.84 48.26 11.45
N LYS A 274 -13.76 49.19 11.16
CA LYS A 274 -13.43 50.61 10.97
C LYS A 274 -12.92 51.23 12.26
N ASP A 275 -13.59 50.98 13.38
CA ASP A 275 -13.13 51.43 14.71
C ASP A 275 -11.71 50.95 15.02
N LEU A 276 -11.38 49.70 14.66
CA LEU A 276 -10.05 49.14 14.85
C LEU A 276 -9.00 49.83 13.97
N VAL A 277 -9.33 50.13 12.72
CA VAL A 277 -8.45 50.87 11.81
C VAL A 277 -8.22 52.28 12.35
N ASP A 278 -9.28 52.99 12.74
CA ASP A 278 -9.19 54.35 13.27
C ASP A 278 -8.40 54.40 14.59
N GLU A 279 -8.56 53.42 15.46
CA GLU A 279 -7.80 53.30 16.71
C GLU A 279 -6.30 53.08 16.44
N MET A 280 -5.96 52.30 15.41
CA MET A 280 -4.59 52.05 14.99
C MET A 280 -3.92 53.25 14.30
N GLN A 281 -4.69 54.25 13.83
CA GLN A 281 -4.16 55.51 13.27
C GLN A 281 -3.82 56.54 14.36
N LYS A 282 -4.23 56.32 15.62
CA LYS A 282 -3.93 57.24 16.72
C LYS A 282 -2.44 57.20 17.06
N ARG A 283 -1.89 58.35 17.50
CA ARG A 283 -0.49 58.47 17.96
C ARG A 283 -0.13 57.47 19.07
N THR A 284 -1.12 57.11 19.90
CA THR A 284 -1.02 56.12 20.96
C THR A 284 -2.26 55.21 20.94
N PRO A 285 -2.20 54.04 20.27
CA PRO A 285 -3.34 53.12 20.21
C PRO A 285 -3.65 52.50 21.58
N ASN A 286 -4.94 52.38 21.94
CA ASN A 286 -5.33 51.69 23.16
C ASN A 286 -5.28 50.16 22.96
N GLY A 287 -4.24 49.51 23.51
CA GLY A 287 -4.03 48.07 23.36
C GLY A 287 -5.17 47.17 23.86
N LEU A 288 -5.89 47.58 24.91
CA LEU A 288 -7.05 46.83 25.43
C LEU A 288 -8.22 46.87 24.44
N LEU A 289 -8.50 48.05 23.89
CA LEU A 289 -9.55 48.26 22.90
C LEU A 289 -9.23 47.50 21.60
N VAL A 290 -7.97 47.57 21.14
CA VAL A 290 -7.51 46.83 19.96
C VAL A 290 -7.69 45.32 20.15
N LYS A 291 -7.31 44.77 21.31
CA LYS A 291 -7.49 43.35 21.61
C LYS A 291 -8.97 42.94 21.60
N GLN A 292 -9.82 43.72 22.25
CA GLN A 292 -11.26 43.47 22.28
C GLN A 292 -11.86 43.47 20.88
N LYS A 293 -11.53 44.47 20.06
CA LYS A 293 -12.00 44.58 18.67
C LYS A 293 -11.42 43.46 17.79
N MET A 294 -10.17 43.04 18.00
CA MET A 294 -9.53 41.91 17.30
C MET A 294 -10.21 40.55 17.57
N ASP A 295 -10.69 40.35 18.80
CA ASP A 295 -11.44 39.15 19.21
C ASP A 295 -12.86 39.17 18.62
N GLN A 296 -13.55 40.31 18.71
CA GLN A 296 -14.90 40.49 18.13
C GLN A 296 -14.92 40.26 16.62
N THR A 297 -13.90 40.76 15.92
CA THR A 297 -13.80 40.69 14.45
C THR A 297 -13.15 39.41 13.92
N PHE A 298 -12.80 38.46 14.80
CA PHE A 298 -12.11 37.23 14.41
C PHE A 298 -12.83 36.45 13.31
N ALA A 299 -14.15 36.30 13.42
CA ALA A 299 -14.95 35.56 12.46
C ALA A 299 -14.99 36.24 11.08
N LEU A 300 -15.23 37.56 11.03
CA LEU A 300 -15.22 38.35 9.80
C LEU A 300 -13.86 38.29 9.11
N ARG A 301 -12.78 38.55 9.86
CA ARG A 301 -11.41 38.49 9.37
C ARG A 301 -11.05 37.11 8.84
N ARG A 302 -11.48 36.05 9.53
CA ARG A 302 -11.19 34.67 9.14
C ARG A 302 -11.94 34.27 7.86
N ASN A 303 -13.20 34.69 7.74
CA ASN A 303 -13.98 34.53 6.53
C ASN A 303 -13.28 35.21 5.33
N GLU A 304 -12.86 36.47 5.47
CA GLU A 304 -12.16 37.21 4.41
C GLU A 304 -10.86 36.52 3.96
N VAL A 305 -10.05 36.01 4.90
CA VAL A 305 -8.78 35.32 4.58
C VAL A 305 -9.01 33.98 3.87
N VAL A 306 -10.08 33.25 4.19
CA VAL A 306 -10.36 31.91 3.63
C VAL A 306 -11.13 31.99 2.32
N GLU A 307 -12.09 32.90 2.20
CA GLU A 307 -12.99 32.97 1.05
C GLU A 307 -12.51 33.94 -0.03
N SER A 308 -11.93 35.09 0.37
CA SER A 308 -11.56 36.15 -0.58
C SER A 308 -10.09 36.16 -0.98
N GLU A 309 -9.23 35.45 -0.23
CA GLU A 309 -7.76 35.39 -0.42
C GLU A 309 -7.13 36.74 -0.87
N PRO A 310 -7.36 37.85 -0.13
CA PRO A 310 -6.97 39.18 -0.58
C PRO A 310 -5.44 39.39 -0.55
N ALA A 311 -4.95 40.31 -1.38
CA ALA A 311 -3.55 40.69 -1.40
C ALA A 311 -3.06 41.19 -0.02
N ILE A 312 -1.78 40.98 0.31
CA ILE A 312 -1.21 41.41 1.59
C ILE A 312 -1.35 42.93 1.80
N SER A 313 -1.22 43.72 0.72
CA SER A 313 -1.38 45.18 0.76
C SER A 313 -2.80 45.62 1.15
N THR A 314 -3.84 44.86 0.82
CA THR A 314 -5.22 45.15 1.23
C THR A 314 -5.47 44.64 2.65
N MET A 315 -4.89 43.48 3.04
CA MET A 315 -4.93 43.00 4.42
C MET A 315 -4.29 43.96 5.42
N VAL A 316 -3.15 44.56 5.09
CA VAL A 316 -2.45 45.52 5.98
C VAL A 316 -3.31 46.76 6.22
N LYS A 317 -4.02 47.24 5.18
CA LYS A 317 -4.91 48.41 5.30
C LYS A 317 -6.16 48.10 6.12
N ARG A 318 -6.75 46.92 5.92
CA ARG A 318 -8.03 46.54 6.53
C ARG A 318 -7.86 45.99 7.95
N TRP A 319 -6.72 45.34 8.24
CA TRP A 319 -6.40 44.72 9.53
C TRP A 319 -5.00 45.10 10.03
N PRO A 320 -4.73 46.40 10.28
CA PRO A 320 -3.39 46.88 10.64
C PRO A 320 -2.85 46.24 11.93
N ALA A 321 -3.73 45.94 12.89
CA ALA A 321 -3.37 45.30 14.14
C ALA A 321 -2.83 43.86 14.01
N LEU A 322 -2.98 43.20 12.85
CA LEU A 322 -2.38 41.86 12.64
C LEU A 322 -0.85 41.88 12.54
N PHE A 323 -0.28 43.04 12.22
CA PHE A 323 1.13 43.19 11.87
C PHE A 323 1.93 43.88 12.99
N THR A 324 1.34 44.05 14.17
CA THR A 324 2.03 44.55 15.38
C THR A 324 2.69 43.41 16.15
N GLU A 325 3.84 43.67 16.77
CA GLU A 325 4.67 42.64 17.43
C GLU A 325 3.91 41.84 18.50
N ASP A 326 3.06 42.50 19.29
CA ASP A 326 2.24 41.86 20.34
C ASP A 326 1.22 40.83 19.78
N GLN A 327 0.72 41.06 18.58
CA GLN A 327 -0.27 40.18 17.92
C GLN A 327 0.40 39.03 17.17
N VAL A 328 1.62 39.24 16.65
CA VAL A 328 2.42 38.17 16.02
C VAL A 328 2.87 37.13 17.06
N CYS A 329 3.19 37.55 18.29
CA CYS A 329 3.61 36.66 19.38
C CYS A 329 2.44 35.85 19.99
N SER A 330 1.25 36.44 20.13
CA SER A 330 0.08 35.78 20.71
C SER A 330 -0.56 34.71 19.78
N ARG A 331 -0.40 34.84 18.47
CA ARG A 331 -0.97 33.92 17.46
C ARG A 331 -0.19 32.61 17.28
N LYS A 332 1.07 32.53 17.72
CA LYS A 332 1.89 31.29 17.73
C LYS A 332 1.59 30.35 18.90
N ARG A 333 0.75 30.76 19.86
CA ARG A 333 0.45 30.02 21.10
C ARG A 333 -0.96 29.41 21.15
N ARG A 334 -1.72 29.41 20.05
CA ARG A 334 -3.04 28.78 19.96
C ARG A 334 -3.10 27.74 18.86
#